data_AF-A0A3D2WV97-F1
#
_entry.id   AF-A0A3D2WV97-F1
#
_cell.length_a   1.000
_cell.length_b   1.000
_cell.length_c   1.000
_cell.angle_alpha   90.00
_cell.angle_beta   90.00
_cell.angle_gamma   90.00
#
_symmetry.space_group_name_H-M   'P 1'
#
loop_
_entity.id
_entity.type
_entity.pdbx_description
1 polymer ?
#
loop_
_entity_poly.entity_id
_entity_poly.type
_entity_poly.pdbx_seq_one_letter_code
_entity_poly.pdbx_strand_id
1 'polypeptide(L)'
;MYYDYPKAEEAYNFKNQYMFGNDILMTPVTQPIGKDSLFVQKEIWLPEGEWIELFSGSLLNGGRIFQRAFTLDEIPVYIKSGAIIPMLPKKDHAKEESVNSLILNIFPGKSGVTKVYNDEGNNNNYKTGVYSFTEINFNMNNDHKMKVMIEPIQGSYPGMPESRVYEIRLPLRFPPETVTVNGQAIHFQADGKANSWNFNGNELTTQIFSPEFSVHQKVEVEIQFPNYDFRLLSDKKGQIARLIKFMKFLAKNNWDKSKYSNDSVVHAAQTGHRITINPQNTFSEIRAFESEWQKVLEMIEACSMEKPEYHAYLELLKTFAMQK
;
A
#
# COMPACT_ATOMS: atom_id res chain seq x y z
N MET A 1 2.53 -17.75 -13.52
CA MET A 1 3.00 -16.82 -14.57
C MET A 1 2.62 -17.29 -15.96
N TYR A 2 3.07 -18.45 -16.44
CA TYR A 2 2.79 -18.89 -17.82
C TYR A 2 1.30 -19.08 -18.15
N TYR A 3 0.43 -19.36 -17.17
CA TYR A 3 -1.03 -19.38 -17.39
C TYR A 3 -1.56 -18.00 -17.78
N ASP A 4 -1.11 -16.95 -17.11
CA ASP A 4 -1.58 -15.57 -17.29
C ASP A 4 -0.87 -14.85 -18.45
N TYR A 5 0.40 -15.22 -18.71
CA TYR A 5 1.26 -14.58 -19.72
C TYR A 5 1.95 -15.63 -20.61
N PRO A 6 1.21 -16.49 -21.32
CA PRO A 6 1.76 -17.64 -22.04
C PRO A 6 2.66 -17.27 -23.22
N LYS A 7 2.57 -16.04 -23.72
CA LYS A 7 3.35 -15.52 -24.86
C LYS A 7 4.69 -14.89 -24.46
N ALA A 8 4.91 -14.62 -23.18
CA ALA A 8 6.15 -14.04 -22.68
C ALA A 8 7.10 -15.16 -22.27
N GLU A 9 8.32 -15.16 -22.79
CA GLU A 9 9.33 -16.19 -22.49
C GLU A 9 9.71 -16.15 -21.00
N GLU A 10 9.78 -14.96 -20.42
CA GLU A 10 10.10 -14.73 -19.02
C GLU A 10 9.11 -15.43 -18.08
N ALA A 11 7.87 -15.65 -18.50
CA ALA A 11 6.87 -16.38 -17.71
C ALA A 11 7.24 -17.85 -17.45
N TYR A 12 8.12 -18.42 -18.28
CA TYR A 12 8.67 -19.77 -18.14
C TYR A 12 10.04 -19.77 -17.43
N ASN A 13 10.77 -18.66 -17.49
CA ASN A 13 12.09 -18.51 -16.88
C ASN A 13 12.00 -18.14 -15.39
N PHE A 14 11.04 -17.28 -15.00
CA PHE A 14 10.84 -16.84 -13.62
C PHE A 14 9.92 -17.79 -12.83
N LYS A 15 10.45 -18.98 -12.51
CA LYS A 15 9.68 -20.10 -11.90
C LYS A 15 9.17 -19.83 -10.48
N ASN A 16 9.84 -18.96 -9.72
CA ASN A 16 9.48 -18.61 -8.33
C ASN A 16 8.63 -17.33 -8.27
N GLN A 17 7.74 -17.16 -9.26
CA GLN A 17 6.76 -16.09 -9.35
C GLN A 17 5.40 -16.68 -9.68
N TYR A 18 4.33 -16.11 -9.14
CA TYR A 18 2.98 -16.51 -9.49
C TYR A 18 1.98 -15.37 -9.33
N MET A 19 0.92 -15.41 -10.12
CA MET A 19 -0.25 -14.58 -9.92
C MET A 19 -1.11 -15.20 -8.81
N PHE A 20 -1.53 -14.39 -7.85
CA PHE A 20 -2.50 -14.73 -6.82
C PHE A 20 -3.82 -14.02 -7.16
N GLY A 21 -4.70 -14.74 -7.85
CA GLY A 21 -5.81 -14.12 -8.54
C GLY A 21 -5.34 -13.25 -9.71
N ASN A 22 -6.17 -12.30 -10.15
CA ASN A 22 -5.90 -11.54 -11.38
C ASN A 22 -4.93 -10.36 -11.17
N ASP A 23 -4.82 -9.86 -9.94
CA ASP A 23 -4.29 -8.52 -9.66
C ASP A 23 -3.03 -8.50 -8.80
N ILE A 24 -2.64 -9.63 -8.21
CA ILE A 24 -1.51 -9.72 -7.28
C ILE A 24 -0.46 -10.65 -7.86
N LEU A 25 0.77 -10.17 -7.99
CA LEU A 25 1.93 -11.00 -8.33
C LEU A 25 2.80 -11.17 -7.07
N MET A 26 3.04 -12.42 -6.72
CA MET A 26 3.85 -12.82 -5.57
C MET A 26 5.20 -13.35 -6.05
N THR A 27 6.27 -12.97 -5.35
CA THR A 27 7.60 -13.55 -5.59
C THR A 27 8.35 -13.86 -4.31
N PRO A 28 8.10 -15.04 -3.69
CA PRO A 28 8.72 -15.41 -2.44
C PRO A 28 10.26 -15.36 -2.48
N VAL A 29 10.87 -14.85 -1.40
CA VAL A 29 12.30 -14.94 -1.17
C VAL A 29 12.60 -16.32 -0.58
N THR A 30 13.41 -17.12 -1.28
CA THR A 30 13.75 -18.50 -0.89
C THR A 30 15.26 -18.70 -0.70
N GLN A 31 16.03 -17.61 -0.62
CA GLN A 31 17.47 -17.62 -0.40
C GLN A 31 17.83 -16.97 0.95
N PRO A 32 18.86 -17.45 1.66
CA PRO A 32 19.28 -16.87 2.92
C PRO A 32 19.88 -15.47 2.73
N ILE A 33 19.73 -14.62 3.75
CA ILE A 33 20.48 -13.36 3.84
C ILE A 33 21.94 -13.69 4.17
N GLY A 34 22.90 -13.05 3.48
CA GLY A 34 24.32 -13.20 3.77
C GLY A 34 24.70 -12.68 5.15
N LYS A 35 25.78 -13.19 5.75
CA LYS A 35 26.19 -12.85 7.14
C LYS A 35 26.39 -11.36 7.39
N ASP A 36 26.89 -10.64 6.39
CA ASP A 36 27.20 -9.21 6.47
C ASP A 36 26.19 -8.33 5.71
N SER A 37 25.02 -8.87 5.39
CA SER A 37 23.94 -8.15 4.69
C SER A 37 22.67 -8.08 5.54
N LEU A 38 21.86 -7.06 5.29
CA LEU A 38 20.52 -6.91 5.88
C LEU A 38 19.40 -7.37 4.94
N PHE A 39 19.75 -7.67 3.70
CA PHE A 39 18.79 -7.95 2.63
C PHE A 39 19.33 -8.95 1.62
N VAL A 40 18.40 -9.45 0.80
CA VAL A 40 18.72 -10.19 -0.42
C VAL A 40 18.38 -9.34 -1.65
N GLN A 41 19.21 -9.42 -2.69
CA GLN A 41 18.82 -8.97 -4.02
C GLN A 41 18.09 -10.09 -4.74
N LYS A 42 17.01 -9.75 -5.43
CA LYS A 42 16.18 -10.68 -6.17
C LYS A 42 15.78 -10.08 -7.51
N GLU A 43 15.99 -10.86 -8.57
CA GLU A 43 15.46 -10.57 -9.89
C GLU A 43 13.98 -10.87 -9.95
N ILE A 44 13.23 -9.91 -10.49
CA ILE A 44 11.78 -9.97 -10.58
C ILE A 44 11.37 -9.52 -11.96
N TRP A 45 10.71 -10.39 -12.71
CA TRP A 45 10.09 -10.00 -13.96
C TRP A 45 8.66 -9.52 -13.69
N LEU A 46 8.35 -8.30 -14.10
CA LEU A 46 6.98 -7.80 -14.13
C LEU A 46 6.47 -7.80 -15.57
N PRO A 47 5.33 -8.44 -15.85
CA PRO A 47 4.67 -8.37 -17.16
C PRO A 47 4.34 -6.93 -17.56
N GLU A 48 4.10 -6.69 -18.85
CA GLU A 48 3.68 -5.38 -19.36
C GLU A 48 2.49 -4.81 -18.56
N GLY A 49 2.55 -3.50 -18.29
CA GLY A 49 1.58 -2.78 -17.47
C GLY A 49 2.24 -2.02 -16.32
N GLU A 50 1.43 -1.29 -15.57
CA GLU A 50 1.86 -0.57 -14.38
C GLU A 50 1.62 -1.43 -13.12
N TRP A 51 2.59 -1.44 -12.22
CA TRP A 51 2.60 -2.24 -11.00
C TRP A 51 3.02 -1.39 -9.80
N ILE A 52 2.51 -1.77 -8.63
CA ILE A 52 2.85 -1.15 -7.35
C ILE A 52 3.53 -2.21 -6.49
N GLU A 53 4.77 -1.96 -6.02
CA GLU A 53 5.34 -2.81 -4.98
C GLU A 53 4.73 -2.44 -3.62
N LEU A 54 4.05 -3.41 -2.99
CA LEU A 54 3.22 -3.18 -1.81
C LEU A 54 4.00 -2.66 -0.59
N PHE A 55 5.23 -3.14 -0.39
CA PHE A 55 6.07 -2.73 0.73
C PHE A 55 6.56 -1.28 0.58
N SER A 56 7.27 -0.99 -0.51
CA SER A 56 7.90 0.31 -0.69
C SER A 56 6.97 1.40 -1.18
N GLY A 57 5.86 1.00 -1.81
CA GLY A 57 5.05 1.91 -2.60
C GLY A 57 5.68 2.32 -3.92
N SER A 58 6.72 1.63 -4.41
CA SER A 58 7.30 1.91 -5.74
C SER A 58 6.25 1.76 -6.83
N LEU A 59 6.17 2.75 -7.72
CA LEU A 59 5.42 2.66 -8.96
C LEU A 59 6.35 2.16 -10.08
N LEU A 60 5.99 1.05 -10.71
CA LEU A 60 6.86 0.29 -11.61
C LEU A 60 6.18 0.07 -12.97
N ASN A 61 6.87 0.45 -14.04
CA ASN A 61 6.48 0.10 -15.41
C ASN A 61 7.06 -1.27 -15.75
N GLY A 62 6.20 -2.27 -15.89
CA GLY A 62 6.54 -3.64 -16.25
C GLY A 62 6.92 -3.80 -17.71
N GLY A 63 6.92 -5.05 -18.18
CA GLY A 63 7.53 -5.45 -19.45
C GLY A 63 9.06 -5.57 -19.35
N ARG A 64 9.59 -5.68 -18.12
CA ARG A 64 11.03 -5.73 -17.85
C ARG A 64 11.35 -6.46 -16.55
N ILE A 65 12.63 -6.77 -16.38
CA ILE A 65 13.20 -7.37 -15.18
C ILE A 65 13.72 -6.27 -14.26
N PHE A 66 13.47 -6.42 -12.96
CA PHE A 66 13.91 -5.53 -11.90
C PHE A 66 14.84 -6.26 -10.95
N GLN A 67 15.86 -5.57 -10.46
CA GLN A 67 16.63 -5.98 -9.29
C GLN A 67 16.06 -5.29 -8.05
N ARG A 68 15.58 -6.07 -7.09
CA ARG A 68 14.93 -5.54 -5.88
C ARG A 68 15.51 -6.16 -4.62
N ALA A 69 15.62 -5.32 -3.59
CA ALA A 69 16.18 -5.68 -2.30
C ALA A 69 15.08 -5.87 -1.25
N PHE A 70 15.16 -6.97 -0.49
CA PHE A 70 14.20 -7.29 0.57
C PHE A 70 14.90 -7.69 1.87
N THR A 71 14.47 -7.09 2.98
CA THR A 71 14.84 -7.55 4.33
C THR A 71 13.96 -8.73 4.77
N LEU A 72 14.31 -9.35 5.90
CA LEU A 72 13.64 -10.58 6.38
C LEU A 72 12.11 -10.45 6.57
N ASP A 73 11.64 -9.25 6.93
CA ASP A 73 10.24 -8.91 7.16
C ASP A 73 9.54 -8.26 5.95
N GLU A 74 10.21 -8.21 4.79
CA GLU A 74 9.68 -7.63 3.56
C GLU A 74 9.30 -8.76 2.58
N ILE A 75 8.00 -8.95 2.35
CA ILE A 75 7.49 -9.94 1.40
C ILE A 75 7.29 -9.26 0.04
N PRO A 76 7.91 -9.74 -1.05
CA PRO A 76 7.72 -9.15 -2.37
C PRO A 76 6.32 -9.43 -2.91
N VAL A 77 5.51 -8.36 -2.98
CA VAL A 77 4.15 -8.38 -3.50
C VAL A 77 3.97 -7.20 -4.44
N TYR A 78 3.47 -7.47 -5.63
CA TYR A 78 3.21 -6.48 -6.66
C TYR A 78 1.73 -6.46 -6.98
N ILE A 79 1.14 -5.29 -6.97
CA ILE A 79 -0.28 -5.08 -7.23
C ILE A 79 -0.42 -4.39 -8.59
N LYS A 80 -1.30 -4.88 -9.44
CA LYS A 80 -1.60 -4.21 -10.72
C LYS A 80 -2.19 -2.83 -10.48
N SER A 81 -1.80 -1.86 -11.30
CA SER A 81 -2.46 -0.56 -11.38
C SER A 81 -3.96 -0.75 -11.65
N GLY A 82 -4.80 -0.05 -10.90
CA GLY A 82 -6.25 -0.19 -10.98
C GLY A 82 -6.87 -1.34 -10.17
N ALA A 83 -6.07 -2.14 -9.47
CA ALA A 83 -6.61 -3.22 -8.66
C ALA A 83 -7.49 -2.71 -7.51
N ILE A 84 -8.61 -3.40 -7.29
CA ILE A 84 -9.44 -3.28 -6.09
C ILE A 84 -9.33 -4.60 -5.34
N ILE A 85 -8.71 -4.59 -4.16
CA ILE A 85 -8.50 -5.77 -3.33
C ILE A 85 -9.43 -5.72 -2.12
N PRO A 86 -10.55 -6.48 -2.13
CA PRO A 86 -11.47 -6.57 -1.01
C PRO A 86 -10.86 -7.38 0.13
N MET A 87 -11.03 -6.91 1.36
CA MET A 87 -10.57 -7.60 2.57
C MET A 87 -11.63 -7.50 3.66
N LEU A 88 -11.57 -8.42 4.61
CA LEU A 88 -12.31 -8.33 5.87
C LEU A 88 -11.39 -7.79 6.97
N PRO A 89 -11.93 -7.11 8.00
CA PRO A 89 -11.16 -6.77 9.19
C PRO A 89 -10.53 -8.02 9.84
N LYS A 90 -9.38 -7.85 10.50
CA LYS A 90 -8.78 -8.92 11.31
C LYS A 90 -9.72 -9.29 12.46
N LYS A 91 -9.87 -10.59 12.75
CA LYS A 91 -10.76 -11.12 13.79
C LYS A 91 -10.15 -11.14 15.22
N ASP A 92 -9.13 -10.32 15.48
CA ASP A 92 -8.32 -10.45 16.70
C ASP A 92 -8.98 -9.78 17.92
N HIS A 93 -9.42 -10.64 18.86
CA HIS A 93 -9.78 -10.40 20.26
C HIS A 93 -10.99 -9.49 20.58
N ALA A 94 -12.13 -10.14 20.83
CA ALA A 94 -13.20 -9.74 21.76
C ALA A 94 -13.36 -8.23 22.01
N LYS A 95 -13.76 -7.49 20.98
CA LYS A 95 -14.67 -6.35 21.06
C LYS A 95 -15.37 -6.24 19.71
N GLU A 96 -16.64 -6.66 19.73
CA GLU A 96 -17.65 -6.38 18.74
C GLU A 96 -17.59 -4.90 18.36
N GLU A 97 -17.44 -4.55 17.09
CA GLU A 97 -17.94 -3.26 16.57
C GLU A 97 -17.98 -3.13 15.04
N SER A 98 -17.54 -4.12 14.25
CA SER A 98 -17.99 -4.20 12.84
C SER A 98 -18.04 -5.64 12.29
N VAL A 99 -19.04 -6.40 12.72
CA VAL A 99 -19.29 -7.78 12.25
C VAL A 99 -19.46 -7.86 10.72
N ASN A 100 -19.79 -6.74 10.05
CA ASN A 100 -20.11 -6.69 8.62
C ASN A 100 -19.28 -5.70 7.78
N SER A 101 -18.10 -5.25 8.24
CA SER A 101 -17.29 -4.32 7.43
C SER A 101 -16.63 -4.99 6.22
N LEU A 102 -16.62 -4.27 5.09
CA LEU A 102 -15.86 -4.63 3.89
C LEU A 102 -14.80 -3.55 3.62
N ILE A 103 -13.53 -3.94 3.65
CA ILE A 103 -12.40 -3.08 3.34
C ILE A 103 -12.13 -3.17 1.83
N LEU A 104 -12.04 -2.03 1.16
CA LEU A 104 -11.74 -1.93 -0.26
C LEU A 104 -10.39 -1.21 -0.41
N ASN A 105 -9.33 -1.97 -0.66
CA ASN A 105 -8.02 -1.38 -0.98
C ASN A 105 -7.99 -1.07 -2.48
N ILE A 106 -8.05 0.20 -2.85
CA ILE A 106 -8.05 0.64 -4.24
C ILE A 106 -6.70 1.26 -4.57
N PHE A 107 -5.93 0.56 -5.40
CA PHE A 107 -4.58 0.98 -5.78
C PHE A 107 -4.62 2.02 -6.90
N PRO A 108 -3.56 2.85 -7.02
CA PRO A 108 -3.49 3.84 -8.11
C PRO A 108 -3.74 3.22 -9.48
N GLY A 109 -4.47 3.94 -10.33
CA GLY A 109 -4.88 3.53 -11.68
C GLY A 109 -5.96 4.47 -12.22
N LYS A 110 -6.26 4.37 -13.52
CA LYS A 110 -7.30 5.19 -14.18
C LYS A 110 -8.72 4.68 -13.92
N SER A 111 -8.86 3.37 -13.81
CA SER A 111 -10.11 2.70 -13.48
C SER A 111 -9.81 1.29 -12.97
N GLY A 112 -10.82 0.67 -12.36
CA GLY A 112 -10.74 -0.68 -11.85
C GLY A 112 -12.12 -1.26 -11.62
N VAL A 113 -12.21 -2.58 -11.63
CA VAL A 113 -13.43 -3.32 -11.32
C VAL A 113 -13.08 -4.62 -10.61
N THR A 114 -13.90 -5.01 -9.64
CA THR A 114 -13.84 -6.30 -8.97
C THR A 114 -15.24 -6.80 -8.63
N LYS A 115 -15.36 -8.09 -8.34
CA LYS A 115 -16.59 -8.73 -7.87
C LYS A 115 -16.30 -9.51 -6.61
N VAL A 116 -16.96 -9.12 -5.52
CA VAL A 116 -16.87 -9.83 -4.24
C VAL A 116 -17.89 -10.95 -4.27
N TYR A 117 -17.42 -12.19 -4.25
CA TYR A 117 -18.23 -13.39 -4.12
C TYR A 117 -18.46 -13.73 -2.65
N ASN A 118 -19.69 -14.09 -2.28
CA ASN A 118 -20.02 -14.64 -0.97
C ASN A 118 -20.99 -15.82 -1.09
N ASP A 119 -20.80 -16.83 -0.26
CA ASP A 119 -21.73 -17.94 -0.05
C ASP A 119 -21.68 -18.38 1.43
N GLU A 120 -22.33 -19.49 1.76
CA GLU A 120 -22.37 -20.04 3.11
C GLU A 120 -21.00 -20.62 3.58
N GLY A 121 -20.07 -20.85 2.66
CA GLY A 121 -18.71 -21.33 2.93
C GLY A 121 -18.58 -22.74 3.52
N ASN A 122 -19.69 -23.46 3.72
CA ASN A 122 -19.73 -24.72 4.47
C ASN A 122 -20.48 -25.87 3.74
N ASN A 123 -21.00 -25.63 2.54
CA ASN A 123 -21.79 -26.60 1.79
C ASN A 123 -21.60 -26.43 0.27
N ASN A 124 -22.36 -27.18 -0.54
CA ASN A 124 -22.27 -27.17 -2.00
C ASN A 124 -23.42 -26.40 -2.69
N ASN A 125 -24.23 -25.62 -1.95
CA ASN A 125 -25.38 -24.91 -2.51
C ASN A 125 -24.98 -23.84 -3.55
N TYR A 126 -23.72 -23.39 -3.52
CA TYR A 126 -23.18 -22.53 -4.56
C TYR A 126 -23.32 -23.13 -5.97
N LYS A 127 -23.30 -24.47 -6.09
CA LYS A 127 -23.47 -25.17 -7.38
C LYS A 127 -24.88 -25.01 -7.95
N THR A 128 -25.85 -24.67 -7.12
CA THR A 128 -27.26 -24.45 -7.50
C THR A 128 -27.64 -22.97 -7.50
N GLY A 129 -26.66 -22.05 -7.46
CA GLY A 129 -26.91 -20.61 -7.52
C GLY A 129 -27.12 -19.93 -6.16
N VAL A 130 -26.83 -20.60 -5.03
CA VAL A 130 -26.95 -20.02 -3.69
C VAL A 130 -25.64 -19.34 -3.32
N TYR A 131 -25.50 -18.10 -3.77
CA TYR A 131 -24.38 -17.21 -3.50
C TYR A 131 -24.81 -15.79 -3.83
N SER A 132 -23.95 -14.83 -3.52
CA SER A 132 -24.12 -13.46 -3.96
C SER A 132 -22.84 -12.84 -4.49
N PHE A 133 -23.03 -11.78 -5.30
CA PHE A 133 -21.97 -10.94 -5.81
C PHE A 133 -22.25 -9.47 -5.49
N THR A 134 -21.20 -8.75 -5.10
CA THR A 134 -21.19 -7.29 -5.06
C THR A 134 -20.15 -6.80 -6.06
N GLU A 135 -20.57 -6.05 -7.07
CA GLU A 135 -19.64 -5.41 -8.01
C GLU A 135 -19.16 -4.08 -7.43
N ILE A 136 -17.85 -3.88 -7.46
CA ILE A 136 -17.22 -2.60 -7.09
C ILE A 136 -16.39 -2.13 -8.27
N ASN A 137 -16.55 -0.87 -8.64
CA ASN A 137 -15.72 -0.24 -9.65
C ASN A 137 -15.27 1.15 -9.22
N PHE A 138 -14.24 1.66 -9.86
CA PHE A 138 -13.89 3.07 -9.75
C PHE A 138 -13.42 3.63 -11.08
N ASN A 139 -13.53 4.95 -11.20
CA ASN A 139 -12.94 5.71 -12.27
C ASN A 139 -12.24 6.97 -11.74
N MET A 140 -11.11 7.30 -12.34
CA MET A 140 -10.36 8.54 -12.11
C MET A 140 -10.62 9.49 -13.28
N ASN A 141 -10.97 10.73 -12.97
CA ASN A 141 -11.15 11.79 -13.94
C ASN A 141 -10.09 12.86 -13.71
N ASN A 142 -9.36 13.21 -14.78
CA ASN A 142 -8.27 14.20 -14.79
C ASN A 142 -7.26 14.01 -13.65
N ASP A 143 -7.00 12.77 -13.22
CA ASP A 143 -6.08 12.41 -12.11
C ASP A 143 -6.40 13.01 -10.73
N HIS A 144 -7.49 13.76 -10.59
CA HIS A 144 -7.82 14.50 -9.35
C HIS A 144 -9.22 14.21 -8.81
N LYS A 145 -10.16 13.70 -9.62
CA LYS A 145 -11.49 13.32 -9.13
C LYS A 145 -11.71 11.83 -9.29
N MET A 146 -11.86 11.13 -8.17
CA MET A 146 -12.14 9.70 -8.14
C MET A 146 -13.60 9.47 -7.78
N LYS A 147 -14.23 8.52 -8.45
CA LYS A 147 -15.56 8.04 -8.13
C LYS A 147 -15.50 6.53 -7.93
N VAL A 148 -15.93 6.07 -6.77
CA VAL A 148 -16.02 4.65 -6.41
C VAL A 148 -17.49 4.28 -6.33
N MET A 149 -17.88 3.22 -7.01
CA MET A 149 -19.23 2.69 -7.02
C MET A 149 -19.25 1.30 -6.42
N ILE A 150 -20.10 1.10 -5.43
CA ILE A 150 -20.42 -0.21 -4.86
C ILE A 150 -21.88 -0.49 -5.25
N GLU A 151 -22.07 -1.45 -6.14
CA GLU A 151 -23.38 -1.78 -6.69
C GLU A 151 -24.20 -2.63 -5.69
N PRO A 152 -25.54 -2.58 -5.75
CA PRO A 152 -26.40 -3.47 -4.98
C PRO A 152 -26.02 -4.94 -5.16
N ILE A 153 -26.11 -5.69 -4.07
CA ILE A 153 -25.84 -7.13 -4.07
C ILE A 153 -26.77 -7.87 -5.03
N GLN A 154 -26.23 -8.84 -5.75
CA GLN A 154 -26.96 -9.72 -6.67
C GLN A 154 -26.88 -11.16 -6.19
N GLY A 155 -28.00 -11.87 -6.17
CA GLY A 155 -28.10 -13.21 -5.58
C GLY A 155 -28.34 -13.17 -4.07
N SER A 156 -28.44 -14.34 -3.46
CA SER A 156 -28.70 -14.47 -2.03
C SER A 156 -28.23 -15.83 -1.51
N TYR A 157 -27.93 -15.88 -0.22
CA TYR A 157 -27.65 -17.10 0.51
C TYR A 157 -28.11 -16.96 1.98
N PRO A 158 -28.44 -18.07 2.66
CA PRO A 158 -28.82 -18.04 4.07
C PRO A 158 -27.75 -17.39 4.96
N GLY A 159 -28.15 -16.43 5.79
CA GLY A 159 -27.23 -15.74 6.72
C GLY A 159 -26.38 -14.65 6.10
N MET A 160 -26.67 -14.22 4.86
CA MET A 160 -26.03 -13.04 4.27
C MET A 160 -26.29 -11.77 5.11
N PRO A 161 -25.33 -10.84 5.18
CA PRO A 161 -25.55 -9.57 5.86
C PRO A 161 -26.51 -8.68 5.07
N GLU A 162 -27.47 -8.07 5.76
CA GLU A 162 -28.43 -7.11 5.18
C GLU A 162 -27.85 -5.68 5.08
N SER A 163 -26.77 -5.42 5.81
CA SER A 163 -26.10 -4.12 5.86
C SER A 163 -24.58 -4.29 5.98
N ARG A 164 -23.84 -3.28 5.50
CA ARG A 164 -22.38 -3.21 5.57
C ARG A 164 -21.89 -1.80 5.84
N VAL A 165 -20.74 -1.74 6.51
CA VAL A 165 -19.89 -0.55 6.59
C VAL A 165 -18.72 -0.76 5.62
N TYR A 166 -18.40 0.25 4.81
CA TYR A 166 -17.28 0.20 3.88
C TYR A 166 -16.11 1.03 4.41
N GLU A 167 -14.93 0.41 4.42
CA GLU A 167 -13.67 1.13 4.62
C GLU A 167 -12.93 1.20 3.28
N ILE A 168 -12.90 2.39 2.67
CA ILE A 168 -12.19 2.60 1.41
C ILE A 168 -10.77 3.06 1.74
N ARG A 169 -9.78 2.25 1.37
CA ARG A 169 -8.35 2.55 1.53
C ARG A 169 -7.76 2.90 0.18
N LEU A 170 -7.07 4.03 0.13
CA LEU A 170 -6.46 4.57 -1.09
C LEU A 170 -4.94 4.73 -0.87
N PRO A 171 -4.15 3.65 -1.02
CA PRO A 171 -2.70 3.73 -0.91
C PRO A 171 -2.10 4.61 -1.99
N LEU A 172 -0.99 5.29 -1.66
CA LEU A 172 -0.20 6.12 -2.58
C LEU A 172 -1.02 7.21 -3.27
N ARG A 173 -1.94 7.83 -2.51
CA ARG A 173 -2.65 9.05 -2.90
C ARG A 173 -2.36 10.13 -1.88
N PHE A 174 -2.36 11.38 -2.32
CA PHE A 174 -2.35 12.50 -1.39
C PHE A 174 -3.65 12.53 -0.58
N PRO A 175 -3.65 13.10 0.63
CA PRO A 175 -4.87 13.33 1.37
C PRO A 175 -5.89 14.10 0.52
N PRO A 176 -7.17 13.70 0.55
CA PRO A 176 -8.19 14.36 -0.26
C PRO A 176 -8.51 15.77 0.26
N GLU A 177 -8.90 16.65 -0.65
CA GLU A 177 -9.47 17.97 -0.32
C GLU A 177 -10.92 17.82 0.13
N THR A 178 -11.69 16.95 -0.54
CA THR A 178 -13.07 16.63 -0.19
C THR A 178 -13.38 15.16 -0.39
N VAL A 179 -14.31 14.66 0.43
CA VAL A 179 -14.87 13.32 0.32
C VAL A 179 -16.37 13.42 0.52
N THR A 180 -17.16 12.78 -0.35
CA THR A 180 -18.58 12.60 -0.14
C THR A 180 -18.96 11.13 -0.26
N VAL A 181 -19.96 10.71 0.51
CA VAL A 181 -20.58 9.39 0.42
C VAL A 181 -22.07 9.58 0.21
N ASN A 182 -22.59 9.09 -0.92
CA ASN A 182 -23.96 9.33 -1.39
C ASN A 182 -24.36 10.83 -1.34
N GLY A 183 -23.42 11.71 -1.70
CA GLY A 183 -23.59 13.16 -1.71
C GLY A 183 -23.44 13.85 -0.35
N GLN A 184 -23.34 13.10 0.76
CA GLN A 184 -23.09 13.67 2.08
C GLN A 184 -21.58 13.86 2.30
N ALA A 185 -21.17 15.07 2.68
CA ALA A 185 -19.77 15.36 2.99
C ALA A 185 -19.29 14.58 4.23
N ILE A 186 -18.09 14.02 4.11
CA ILE A 186 -17.37 13.36 5.20
C ILE A 186 -16.09 14.15 5.49
N HIS A 187 -15.80 14.36 6.77
CA HIS A 187 -14.72 15.23 7.22
C HIS A 187 -13.55 14.45 7.84
N PHE A 188 -12.38 15.10 7.87
CA PHE A 188 -11.19 14.57 8.50
C PHE A 188 -11.40 14.35 10.01
N GLN A 189 -11.09 13.16 10.51
CA GLN A 189 -10.95 12.87 11.94
C GLN A 189 -9.75 11.97 12.18
N ALA A 190 -8.78 12.44 12.96
CA ALA A 190 -7.52 11.73 13.17
C ALA A 190 -7.68 10.33 13.79
N ASP A 191 -8.74 10.11 14.56
CA ASP A 191 -9.03 8.83 15.22
C ASP A 191 -9.75 7.80 14.34
N GLY A 192 -10.16 8.17 13.11
CA GLY A 192 -10.72 7.23 12.12
C GLY A 192 -12.08 6.63 12.52
N LYS A 193 -12.99 7.45 13.05
CA LYS A 193 -14.35 7.02 13.42
C LYS A 193 -15.26 6.81 12.21
N ALA A 194 -16.41 6.16 12.44
CA ALA A 194 -17.46 6.04 11.44
C ALA A 194 -17.87 7.41 10.88
N ASN A 195 -18.19 7.46 9.59
CA ASN A 195 -18.55 8.68 8.87
C ASN A 195 -17.46 9.77 8.95
N SER A 196 -16.19 9.35 8.81
CA SER A 196 -15.03 10.24 8.76
C SER A 196 -14.01 9.72 7.73
N TRP A 197 -12.99 10.52 7.45
CA TRP A 197 -11.78 10.03 6.79
C TRP A 197 -10.54 10.39 7.60
N ASN A 198 -9.48 9.61 7.49
CA ASN A 198 -8.18 9.92 8.07
C ASN A 198 -7.06 9.62 7.06
N PHE A 199 -5.83 9.89 7.47
CA PHE A 199 -4.65 9.59 6.65
C PHE A 199 -3.56 8.96 7.49
N ASN A 200 -3.04 7.83 7.03
CA ASN A 200 -1.87 7.20 7.62
C ASN A 200 -0.63 7.61 6.84
N GLY A 201 0.19 8.50 7.40
CA GLY A 201 1.39 9.02 6.75
C GLY A 201 2.56 8.06 6.67
N ASN A 202 2.62 7.02 7.51
CA ASN A 202 3.64 5.97 7.38
C ASN A 202 3.32 5.01 6.23
N GLU A 203 2.04 4.75 5.99
CA GLU A 203 1.56 3.91 4.89
C GLU A 203 1.20 4.70 3.63
N LEU A 204 1.23 6.05 3.70
CA LEU A 204 0.77 6.98 2.66
C LEU A 204 -0.59 6.58 2.09
N THR A 205 -1.56 6.37 3.00
CA THR A 205 -2.87 5.81 2.66
C THR A 205 -3.98 6.65 3.26
N THR A 206 -4.91 7.12 2.43
CA THR A 206 -6.18 7.68 2.88
C THR A 206 -7.11 6.54 3.28
N GLN A 207 -7.80 6.65 4.41
CA GLN A 207 -8.86 5.72 4.82
C GLN A 207 -10.16 6.49 4.98
N ILE A 208 -11.23 6.03 4.32
CA ILE A 208 -12.56 6.62 4.37
C ILE A 208 -13.49 5.60 4.99
N PHE A 209 -14.18 5.99 6.06
CA PHE A 209 -15.10 5.16 6.81
C PHE A 209 -16.52 5.59 6.51
N SER A 210 -17.26 4.78 5.76
CA SER A 210 -18.65 5.06 5.44
C SER A 210 -19.54 4.89 6.68
N PRO A 211 -20.76 5.46 6.69
CA PRO A 211 -21.82 4.94 7.57
C PRO A 211 -22.26 3.54 7.10
N GLU A 212 -23.13 2.91 7.88
CA GLU A 212 -23.75 1.64 7.49
C GLU A 212 -24.77 1.85 6.36
N PHE A 213 -24.76 0.98 5.35
CA PHE A 213 -25.72 0.96 4.26
C PHE A 213 -26.33 -0.42 4.11
N SER A 214 -27.59 -0.47 3.66
CA SER A 214 -28.17 -1.73 3.18
C SER A 214 -27.36 -2.26 1.99
N VAL A 215 -27.16 -3.58 1.92
CA VAL A 215 -26.48 -4.22 0.77
C VAL A 215 -27.29 -4.13 -0.53
N HIS A 216 -28.57 -3.79 -0.46
CA HIS A 216 -29.44 -3.55 -1.62
C HIS A 216 -29.40 -2.10 -2.13
N GLN A 217 -28.73 -1.21 -1.40
CA GLN A 217 -28.56 0.18 -1.79
C GLN A 217 -27.23 0.36 -2.53
N LYS A 218 -27.26 1.16 -3.60
CA LYS A 218 -26.05 1.63 -4.27
C LYS A 218 -25.29 2.60 -3.35
N VAL A 219 -23.97 2.43 -3.24
CA VAL A 219 -23.10 3.38 -2.53
C VAL A 219 -22.14 4.03 -3.52
N GLU A 220 -22.12 5.35 -3.51
CA GLU A 220 -21.25 6.19 -4.30
C GLU A 220 -20.31 6.97 -3.38
N VAL A 221 -19.01 6.90 -3.64
CA VAL A 221 -18.00 7.71 -2.94
C VAL A 221 -17.29 8.59 -3.97
N GLU A 222 -17.38 9.90 -3.81
CA GLU A 222 -16.63 10.85 -4.62
C GLU A 222 -15.49 11.46 -3.79
N ILE A 223 -14.28 11.45 -4.36
CA ILE A 223 -13.07 11.96 -3.72
C ILE A 223 -12.42 12.99 -4.65
N GLN A 224 -12.15 14.18 -4.12
CA GLN A 224 -11.34 15.20 -4.78
C GLN A 224 -9.95 15.21 -4.16
N PHE A 225 -8.93 15.03 -4.97
CA PHE A 225 -7.52 15.14 -4.59
C PHE A 225 -6.96 16.52 -4.97
N PRO A 226 -5.90 16.98 -4.28
CA PRO A 226 -5.17 18.15 -4.70
C PRO A 226 -4.51 17.92 -6.07
N ASN A 227 -4.23 19.02 -6.78
CA ASN A 227 -3.52 19.00 -8.05
C ASN A 227 -2.00 18.78 -7.87
N TYR A 228 -1.66 17.60 -7.36
CA TYR A 228 -0.29 17.13 -7.22
C TYR A 228 -0.11 15.80 -7.96
N ASP A 229 1.06 15.61 -8.54
CA ASP A 229 1.44 14.34 -9.14
C ASP A 229 1.66 13.29 -8.05
N PHE A 230 0.76 12.31 -7.93
CA PHE A 230 0.85 11.23 -6.93
C PHE A 230 2.15 10.41 -7.06
N ARG A 231 2.82 10.43 -8.22
CA ARG A 231 4.11 9.74 -8.43
C ARG A 231 5.22 10.27 -7.52
N LEU A 232 5.06 11.47 -6.95
CA LEU A 232 5.93 11.99 -5.89
C LEU A 232 5.95 11.11 -4.62
N LEU A 233 4.93 10.28 -4.42
CA LEU A 233 4.83 9.34 -3.29
C LEU A 233 5.55 8.01 -3.54
N SER A 234 6.02 7.75 -4.78
CA SER A 234 6.75 6.52 -5.11
C SER A 234 7.96 6.37 -4.19
N ASP A 235 8.17 5.13 -3.72
CA ASP A 235 9.25 4.70 -2.82
C ASP A 235 9.21 5.27 -1.39
N LYS A 236 8.47 6.37 -1.17
CA LYS A 236 8.49 7.13 0.10
C LYS A 236 8.07 6.29 1.29
N LYS A 237 7.06 5.42 1.12
CA LYS A 237 6.63 4.47 2.17
C LYS A 237 7.78 3.57 2.61
N GLY A 238 8.47 2.94 1.66
CA GLY A 238 9.61 2.06 1.96
C GLY A 238 10.81 2.79 2.54
N GLN A 239 11.10 3.98 2.00
CA GLN A 239 12.16 4.85 2.50
C GLN A 239 11.93 5.24 3.97
N ILE A 240 10.72 5.70 4.31
CA ILE A 240 10.32 6.03 5.69
C ILE A 240 10.41 4.79 6.58
N ALA A 241 9.85 3.65 6.14
CA ALA A 241 9.87 2.41 6.92
C ALA A 241 11.30 1.94 7.24
N ARG A 242 12.21 1.97 6.26
CA ARG A 242 13.61 1.58 6.46
C ARG A 242 14.37 2.60 7.31
N LEU A 243 14.07 3.89 7.22
CA LEU A 243 14.64 4.89 8.13
C LEU A 243 14.17 4.72 9.57
N ILE A 244 12.91 4.34 9.81
CA ILE A 244 12.44 4.01 11.16
C ILE A 244 13.23 2.82 11.72
N LYS A 245 13.52 1.79 10.91
CA LYS A 245 14.39 0.67 11.30
C LYS A 245 15.81 1.16 11.61
N PHE A 246 16.38 2.02 10.76
CA PHE A 246 17.71 2.58 10.95
C PHE A 246 17.79 3.45 12.22
N MET A 247 16.79 4.29 12.49
CA MET A 247 16.71 5.09 13.72
C MET A 247 16.70 4.20 14.98
N LYS A 248 15.97 3.07 14.95
CA LYS A 248 16.00 2.09 16.05
C LYS A 248 17.36 1.40 16.18
N PHE A 249 18.05 1.15 15.06
CA PHE A 249 19.42 0.65 15.06
C PHE A 249 20.38 1.67 15.69
N LEU A 250 20.30 2.95 15.33
CA LEU A 250 21.10 4.03 15.94
C LEU A 250 20.91 4.08 17.46
N ALA A 251 19.69 3.95 17.96
CA ALA A 251 19.40 4.00 19.40
C ALA A 251 20.01 2.83 20.19
N LYS A 252 20.30 1.70 19.52
CA LYS A 252 20.85 0.48 20.14
C LYS A 252 22.37 0.33 19.98
N ASN A 253 22.99 1.14 19.13
CA ASN A 253 24.42 1.09 18.85
C ASN A 253 25.06 2.40 19.32
N ASN A 254 26.34 2.38 19.70
CA ASN A 254 27.07 3.53 20.26
C ASN A 254 27.33 4.62 19.20
N TRP A 255 26.27 5.27 18.72
CA TRP A 255 26.29 6.33 17.74
C TRP A 255 26.93 7.58 18.34
N ASP A 256 27.99 8.07 17.70
CA ASP A 256 28.71 9.25 18.16
C ASP A 256 28.02 10.52 17.66
N LYS A 257 27.05 11.00 18.46
CA LYS A 257 26.29 12.22 18.17
C LYS A 257 27.16 13.48 18.10
N SER A 258 28.34 13.47 18.74
CA SER A 258 29.24 14.63 18.72
C SER A 258 29.91 14.81 17.35
N LYS A 259 30.10 13.71 16.62
CA LYS A 259 30.72 13.67 15.31
C LYS A 259 29.71 13.63 14.16
N TYR A 260 28.60 12.91 14.36
CA TYR A 260 27.54 12.75 13.36
C TYR A 260 26.19 13.08 14.00
N SER A 261 25.66 14.30 13.76
CA SER A 261 24.29 14.61 14.22
C SER A 261 23.29 13.68 13.54
N ASN A 262 22.42 13.05 14.33
CA ASN A 262 21.35 12.19 13.81
C ASN A 262 20.02 12.93 13.63
N ASP A 263 20.00 14.27 13.71
CA ASP A 263 18.77 15.06 13.64
C ASP A 263 18.03 14.85 12.31
N SER A 264 18.76 14.83 11.19
CA SER A 264 18.16 14.55 9.87
C SER A 264 17.58 13.14 9.77
N VAL A 265 18.18 12.15 10.45
CA VAL A 265 17.62 10.78 10.49
C VAL A 265 16.32 10.76 11.27
N VAL A 266 16.31 11.39 12.46
CA VAL A 266 15.13 11.45 13.32
C VAL A 266 14.01 12.20 12.60
N HIS A 267 14.30 13.35 12.02
CA HIS A 267 13.33 14.16 11.29
C HIS A 267 12.77 13.39 10.08
N ALA A 268 13.61 12.79 9.23
CA ALA A 268 13.15 12.02 8.08
C ALA A 268 12.35 10.77 8.49
N ALA A 269 12.77 10.05 9.53
CA ALA A 269 12.04 8.88 10.05
C ALA A 269 10.67 9.24 10.66
N GLN A 270 10.49 10.49 11.12
CA GLN A 270 9.25 10.99 11.69
C GLN A 270 8.30 11.61 10.65
N THR A 271 8.70 11.69 9.36
CA THR A 271 7.88 12.29 8.29
C THR A 271 6.47 11.71 8.25
N GLY A 272 6.32 10.39 8.26
CA GLY A 272 5.00 9.76 8.21
C GLY A 272 4.14 10.09 9.44
N HIS A 273 4.75 10.27 10.62
CA HIS A 273 4.02 10.69 11.82
C HIS A 273 3.52 12.15 11.72
N ARG A 274 4.37 13.06 11.24
CA ARG A 274 3.97 14.46 11.02
C ARG A 274 2.85 14.58 10.00
N ILE A 275 2.93 13.79 8.93
CA ILE A 275 1.88 13.70 7.91
C ILE A 275 0.57 13.16 8.50
N THR A 276 0.60 12.12 9.35
CA THR A 276 -0.62 11.63 10.03
C THR A 276 -1.28 12.71 10.89
N ILE A 277 -0.49 13.50 11.62
CA ILE A 277 -1.01 14.57 12.49
C ILE A 277 -1.58 15.73 11.67
N ASN A 278 -0.90 16.12 10.58
CA ASN A 278 -1.32 17.22 9.73
C ASN A 278 -1.25 16.84 8.24
N PRO A 279 -2.26 16.13 7.70
CA PRO A 279 -2.23 15.63 6.33
C PRO A 279 -2.16 16.74 5.28
N GLN A 280 -2.66 17.95 5.58
CA GLN A 280 -2.60 19.09 4.66
C GLN A 280 -1.14 19.47 4.28
N ASN A 281 -0.17 19.15 5.15
CA ASN A 281 1.25 19.39 4.91
C ASN A 281 1.95 18.28 4.11
N THR A 282 1.23 17.27 3.61
CA THR A 282 1.87 16.10 2.96
C THR A 282 2.82 16.50 1.84
N PHE A 283 2.45 17.45 0.98
CA PHE A 283 3.32 17.88 -0.11
C PHE A 283 4.64 18.46 0.39
N SER A 284 4.60 19.40 1.36
CA SER A 284 5.81 20.01 1.90
C SER A 284 6.66 19.02 2.69
N GLU A 285 6.04 18.11 3.45
CA GLU A 285 6.72 17.04 4.18
C GLU A 285 7.45 16.07 3.25
N ILE A 286 6.83 15.66 2.14
CA ILE A 286 7.47 14.80 1.14
C ILE A 286 8.64 15.51 0.46
N ARG A 287 8.50 16.80 0.13
CA ARG A 287 9.59 17.61 -0.46
C ARG A 287 10.76 17.80 0.53
N ALA A 288 10.47 18.04 1.80
CA ALA A 288 11.48 18.13 2.84
C ALA A 288 12.22 16.79 3.01
N PHE A 289 11.47 15.69 3.06
CA PHE A 289 12.01 14.34 3.16
C PHE A 289 12.99 14.01 2.04
N GLU A 290 12.73 14.42 0.79
CA GLU A 290 13.66 14.18 -0.32
C GLU A 290 15.01 14.88 -0.14
N SER A 291 15.00 16.10 0.40
CA SER A 291 16.22 16.85 0.72
C SER A 291 17.00 16.21 1.87
N GLU A 292 16.28 15.74 2.89
CA GLU A 292 16.88 15.07 4.04
C GLU A 292 17.41 13.68 3.73
N TRP A 293 16.75 12.95 2.85
CA TRP A 293 17.16 11.60 2.44
C TRP A 293 18.60 11.59 1.94
N GLN A 294 18.98 12.56 1.11
CA GLN A 294 20.36 12.66 0.61
C GLN A 294 21.37 12.94 1.73
N LYS A 295 21.05 13.89 2.62
CA LYS A 295 21.90 14.20 3.78
C LYS A 295 22.08 12.98 4.69
N VAL A 296 21.01 12.20 4.88
CA VAL A 296 21.06 10.96 5.65
C VAL A 296 22.00 9.95 5.00
N LEU A 297 21.91 9.74 3.68
CA LEU A 297 22.81 8.82 2.98
C LEU A 297 24.29 9.24 3.11
N GLU A 298 24.59 10.52 2.88
CA GLU A 298 25.96 11.08 3.01
C GLU A 298 26.51 10.92 4.44
N MET A 299 25.66 11.19 5.45
CA MET A 299 26.03 11.04 6.85
C MET A 299 26.33 9.58 7.21
N ILE A 300 25.50 8.63 6.76
CA ILE A 300 25.73 7.20 7.01
C ILE A 300 26.99 6.74 6.28
N GLU A 301 27.23 7.21 5.06
CA GLU A 301 28.44 6.91 4.30
C GLU A 301 29.69 7.34 5.05
N ALA A 302 29.75 8.59 5.53
CA ALA A 302 30.86 9.11 6.33
C ALA A 302 31.06 8.32 7.63
N CYS A 303 29.98 7.89 8.29
CA CYS A 303 30.08 7.06 9.49
C CYS A 303 30.58 5.64 9.18
N SER A 304 30.12 5.05 8.08
CA SER A 304 30.44 3.67 7.69
C SER A 304 31.91 3.45 7.34
N MET A 305 32.64 4.51 6.96
CA MET A 305 34.08 4.46 6.72
C MET A 305 34.88 4.12 7.99
N GLU A 306 34.38 4.51 9.16
CA GLU A 306 35.02 4.27 10.46
C GLU A 306 34.36 3.11 11.22
N LYS A 307 33.08 2.87 10.96
CA LYS A 307 32.25 1.87 11.63
C LYS A 307 31.57 0.96 10.60
N PRO A 308 32.24 -0.14 10.18
CA PRO A 308 31.74 -1.02 9.12
C PRO A 308 30.35 -1.60 9.36
N GLU A 309 29.89 -1.69 10.61
CA GLU A 309 28.55 -2.18 10.97
C GLU A 309 27.40 -1.31 10.41
N TYR A 310 27.69 -0.06 10.02
CA TYR A 310 26.70 0.84 9.38
C TYR A 310 26.61 0.64 7.86
N HIS A 311 27.61 -0.01 7.26
CA HIS A 311 27.68 -0.19 5.81
C HIS A 311 26.50 -0.98 5.25
N ALA A 312 26.08 -2.07 5.92
CA ALA A 312 24.96 -2.87 5.46
C ALA A 312 23.63 -2.09 5.41
N TYR A 313 23.45 -1.11 6.31
CA TYR A 313 22.31 -0.19 6.28
C TYR A 313 22.42 0.84 5.16
N LEU A 314 23.62 1.39 4.92
CA LEU A 314 23.86 2.29 3.79
C LEU A 314 23.47 1.63 2.47
N GLU A 315 23.96 0.42 2.23
CA GLU A 315 23.67 -0.35 1.02
C GLU A 315 22.18 -0.62 0.89
N LEU A 316 21.51 -1.03 1.98
CA LEU A 316 20.06 -1.23 2.00
C LEU A 316 19.27 0.03 1.62
N LEU A 317 19.66 1.21 2.14
CA LEU A 317 19.00 2.47 1.82
C LEU A 317 19.29 2.92 0.39
N LYS A 318 20.54 2.75 -0.09
CA LYS A 318 20.94 3.06 -1.48
C LYS A 318 20.16 2.25 -2.52
N THR A 319 19.54 1.12 -2.15
CA THR A 319 18.70 0.35 -3.08
C THR A 319 17.56 1.18 -3.69
N PHE A 320 17.06 2.23 -3.02
CA PHE A 320 16.06 3.14 -3.61
C PHE A 320 16.65 4.12 -4.63
N ALA A 321 17.95 4.44 -4.56
CA ALA A 321 18.62 5.31 -5.53
C ALA A 321 18.96 4.57 -6.83
N MET A 322 19.14 3.25 -6.77
CA MET A 322 19.48 2.38 -7.91
C MET A 322 18.27 1.94 -8.75
N GLN A 323 17.05 2.32 -8.37
CA GLN A 323 15.80 1.83 -8.95
C GLN A 323 15.18 2.73 -10.04
N LYS A 324 15.82 3.86 -10.37
CA LYS A 324 15.34 4.83 -11.37
C LYS A 324 15.86 4.57 -12.77
#